data_AF-A0A2W5EXS1-F1
#
_entry.id   AF-A0A2W5EXS1-F1
#
_cell.length_a   1.000
_cell.length_b   1.000
_cell.length_c   1.000
_cell.angle_alpha   90.00
_cell.angle_beta   90.00
_cell.angle_gamma   90.00
#
_symmetry.space_group_name_H-M   'P 1'
#
loop_
_entity.id
_entity.type
_entity.pdbx_description
1 polymer ?
#
loop_
_entity_poly.entity_id
_entity_poly.type
_entity_poly.pdbx_seq_one_letter_code
_entity_poly.pdbx_strand_id
1 'polypeptide(L)'
;MARSPKNSTSSPSGFEEAPQSSFEGAPLSGSVADWVKQLEAEAEASSVETQREIASKAGKHRKKIEIEARKEAQKAPPKTAKNTTASKTARGVSIGASSDPKTRAAAGLNPVAGMDVSLEDAANLAPGAVTATVDALSKLIESGNPLFKDGKLWTPHRPARPPKSEGGVAIRMASDYQPAGDQPTAIND
;
A
#
# COMPACT_ATOMS: atom_id res chain seq x y z
N MET A 1 4.35 36.56 33.20
CA MET A 1 3.11 35.79 33.46
C MET A 1 2.05 36.27 32.48
N ALA A 2 1.62 35.41 31.54
CA ALA A 2 0.42 35.62 30.77
C ALA A 2 -0.17 34.24 30.50
N ARG A 3 -1.31 33.94 31.15
CA ARG A 3 -2.04 32.69 30.96
C ARG A 3 -2.86 32.84 29.68
N SER A 4 -2.61 31.99 28.68
CA SER A 4 -3.45 31.90 27.48
C SER A 4 -4.90 31.58 27.87
N PRO A 5 -5.91 32.15 27.20
CA PRO A 5 -7.29 31.88 27.52
C PRO A 5 -7.61 30.42 27.17
N LYS A 6 -8.22 29.73 28.12
CA LYS A 6 -8.65 28.34 27.95
C LYS A 6 -9.91 28.37 27.09
N ASN A 7 -9.81 28.02 25.80
CA ASN A 7 -10.98 27.84 24.95
C ASN A 7 -11.86 26.74 25.54
N SER A 8 -12.94 27.13 26.20
CA SER A 8 -13.97 26.22 26.68
C SER A 8 -14.89 25.88 25.51
N THR A 9 -14.53 24.87 24.73
CA THR A 9 -15.44 24.31 23.72
C THR A 9 -16.53 23.54 24.46
N SER A 10 -17.76 24.04 24.47
CA SER A 10 -18.92 23.27 24.96
C SER A 10 -19.12 22.06 24.04
N SER A 11 -19.18 20.87 24.62
CA SER A 11 -19.51 19.65 23.87
C SER A 11 -20.94 19.79 23.31
N PRO A 12 -21.16 19.72 21.99
CA PRO A 12 -22.51 19.76 21.44
C PRO A 12 -23.27 18.50 21.86
N SER A 13 -24.51 18.66 22.36
CA SER A 13 -25.39 17.54 22.67
C SER A 13 -26.30 17.25 21.47
N GLY A 14 -26.05 16.16 20.74
CA GLY A 14 -26.92 15.69 19.66
C GLY A 14 -26.30 15.80 18.26
N PHE A 15 -27.09 16.26 17.28
CA PHE A 15 -26.73 16.39 15.86
C PHE A 15 -26.27 17.81 15.47
N GLU A 16 -25.96 18.66 16.45
CA GLU A 16 -25.47 20.01 16.19
C GLU A 16 -24.00 19.96 15.75
N GLU A 17 -23.71 20.62 14.63
CA GLU A 17 -22.36 20.78 14.10
C GLU A 17 -21.55 21.64 15.09
N ALA A 18 -20.39 21.14 15.51
CA ALA A 18 -19.53 21.86 16.44
C ALA A 18 -19.14 23.24 15.86
N PRO A 19 -19.03 24.31 16.67
CA PRO A 19 -18.68 25.62 16.17
C PRO A 19 -17.32 25.56 15.47
N GLN A 20 -17.26 26.07 14.24
CA GLN A 20 -16.03 26.16 13.47
C GLN A 20 -14.96 26.90 14.28
N SER A 21 -13.78 26.28 14.43
CA SER A 21 -12.66 26.89 15.14
C SER A 21 -12.27 28.22 14.49
N SER A 22 -11.92 29.23 15.29
CA SER A 22 -11.37 30.49 14.78
C SER A 22 -10.14 30.21 13.90
N PHE A 23 -10.11 30.78 12.70
CA PHE A 23 -8.98 30.66 11.79
C PHE A 23 -7.76 31.37 12.40
N GLU A 24 -6.82 30.58 12.93
CA GLU A 24 -5.53 31.05 13.43
C GLU A 24 -4.47 30.67 12.39
N GLY A 25 -4.02 31.65 11.63
CA GLY A 25 -2.93 31.50 10.67
C GLY A 25 -2.37 32.87 10.35
N ALA A 26 -1.09 33.09 10.67
CA ALA A 26 -0.39 34.28 10.20
C ALA A 26 -0.20 34.14 8.68
N PRO A 27 -0.69 35.09 7.86
CA PRO A 27 -0.41 35.05 6.42
C PRO A 27 1.09 35.18 6.24
N LEU A 28 1.71 34.20 5.59
CA LEU A 28 3.14 34.23 5.35
C LEU A 28 3.44 35.30 4.30
N SER A 29 3.81 36.50 4.75
CA SER A 29 4.20 37.61 3.87
C SER A 29 5.69 37.46 3.54
N GLY A 30 6.00 36.67 2.51
CA GLY A 30 7.39 36.43 2.10
C GLY A 30 7.52 35.66 0.77
N SER A 31 8.74 35.59 0.25
CA SER A 31 9.06 34.75 -0.92
C SER A 31 9.06 33.28 -0.52
N VAL A 32 8.74 32.38 -1.46
CA VAL A 32 8.80 30.91 -1.26
C VAL A 32 10.18 30.47 -0.75
N ALA A 33 11.25 31.17 -1.13
CA ALA A 33 12.61 30.89 -0.65
C ALA A 33 12.78 31.11 0.87
N ASP A 34 12.15 32.15 1.42
CA ASP A 34 12.18 32.42 2.86
C ASP A 34 11.35 31.39 3.62
N TRP A 35 10.26 30.90 3.02
CA TRP A 35 9.46 29.82 3.58
C TRP A 35 10.24 28.49 3.67
N VAL A 36 10.98 28.15 2.61
CA VAL A 36 11.85 26.95 2.62
C VAL A 36 12.93 27.08 3.68
N LYS A 37 13.55 28.26 3.82
CA LYS A 37 14.59 28.50 4.82
C LYS A 37 14.06 28.46 6.26
N GLN A 38 12.83 28.93 6.47
CA GLN A 38 12.14 28.81 7.75
C GLN A 38 11.81 27.34 8.07
N LEU A 39 11.34 26.58 7.08
CA LEU A 39 11.03 25.15 7.23
C LEU A 39 12.29 24.34 7.59
N GLU A 40 13.42 24.67 6.96
CA GLU A 40 14.72 24.07 7.27
C GLU A 40 15.18 24.42 8.69
N ALA A 41 15.06 25.68 9.12
CA ALA A 41 15.39 26.10 10.48
C ALA A 41 14.48 25.46 11.56
N GLU A 42 13.19 25.28 11.26
CA GLU A 42 12.24 24.62 12.16
C GLU A 42 12.45 23.10 12.22
N ALA A 43 12.84 22.49 11.09
CA ALA A 43 13.28 21.09 11.04
C ALA A 43 14.59 20.88 11.82
N GLU A 44 15.56 21.79 11.71
CA GLU A 44 16.77 21.73 12.52
C GLU A 44 16.45 21.91 14.01
N ALA A 45 15.62 22.89 14.39
CA ALA A 45 15.23 23.11 15.78
C ALA A 45 14.44 21.94 16.41
N SER A 46 13.58 21.28 15.64
CA SER A 46 12.83 20.10 16.08
C SER A 46 13.66 18.81 16.08
N SER A 47 14.77 18.75 15.33
CA SER A 47 15.69 17.61 15.31
C SER A 47 16.69 17.61 16.48
N VAL A 48 16.83 18.72 17.21
CA VAL A 48 17.69 18.82 18.40
C VAL A 48 16.90 18.42 19.66
N GLU A 49 16.27 17.25 19.64
CA GLU A 49 16.07 16.51 20.88
C GLU A 49 17.44 16.04 21.33
N THR A 50 18.01 16.80 22.27
CA THR A 50 19.42 16.70 22.67
C THR A 50 19.81 15.25 22.93
N GLN A 51 20.97 14.81 22.43
CA GLN A 51 21.47 13.44 22.61
C GLN A 51 21.44 12.96 24.08
N ARG A 52 21.47 13.91 25.03
CA ARG A 52 21.33 13.68 26.47
C ARG A 52 19.94 13.17 26.88
N GLU A 53 18.88 13.67 26.25
CA GLU A 53 17.51 13.20 26.48
C GLU A 53 17.26 11.82 25.86
N ILE A 54 17.83 11.58 24.68
CA ILE A 54 17.79 10.27 24.01
C ILE A 54 18.52 9.23 24.87
N ALA A 55 19.72 9.54 25.37
CA ALA A 55 20.48 8.64 26.23
C ALA A 55 19.80 8.36 27.59
N SER A 56 19.16 9.37 28.18
CA SER A 56 18.48 9.21 29.48
C SER A 56 17.13 8.48 29.39
N LYS A 57 16.38 8.62 28.28
CA LYS A 57 15.20 7.79 27.98
C LYS A 57 15.60 6.34 27.70
N ALA A 58 16.64 6.11 26.89
CA ALA A 58 17.12 4.76 26.55
C ALA A 58 17.62 3.98 27.79
N GLY A 59 18.34 4.64 28.71
CA GLY A 59 18.82 4.02 29.95
C GLY A 59 17.69 3.60 30.90
N LYS A 60 16.65 4.44 31.04
CA LYS A 60 15.45 4.10 31.84
C LYS A 60 14.65 2.95 31.23
N HIS A 61 14.51 2.92 29.90
CA HIS A 61 13.80 1.86 29.20
C HIS A 61 14.50 0.50 29.36
N ARG A 62 15.83 0.45 29.18
CA ARG A 62 16.63 -0.77 29.35
C ARG A 62 16.45 -1.38 30.75
N LYS A 63 16.47 -0.54 31.80
CA LYS A 63 16.30 -1.01 33.19
C LYS A 63 14.87 -1.48 33.50
N LYS A 64 13.85 -0.86 32.90
CA LYS A 64 12.45 -1.33 33.03
C LYS A 64 12.25 -2.69 32.36
N ILE A 65 12.74 -2.86 31.14
CA ILE A 65 12.63 -4.11 30.38
C ILE A 65 13.34 -5.25 31.13
N GLU A 66 14.53 -4.99 31.68
CA GLU A 66 15.27 -5.99 32.47
C GLU A 66 14.52 -6.41 33.75
N ILE A 67 13.88 -5.46 34.43
CA ILE A 67 13.08 -5.74 35.63
C ILE A 67 11.81 -6.52 35.28
N GLU A 68 11.13 -6.18 34.19
CA GLU A 68 9.94 -6.89 33.71
C GLU A 68 10.27 -8.30 33.23
N ALA A 69 11.34 -8.46 32.44
CA ALA A 69 11.83 -9.76 32.00
C ALA A 69 12.23 -10.66 33.19
N ARG A 70 12.87 -10.10 34.22
CA ARG A 70 13.21 -10.85 35.44
C ARG A 70 11.97 -11.25 36.23
N LYS A 71 10.93 -10.42 36.26
CA LYS A 71 9.64 -10.75 36.90
C LYS A 71 8.86 -11.81 36.12
N GLU A 72 8.91 -11.79 34.79
CA GLU A 72 8.29 -12.83 33.95
C GLU A 72 9.03 -14.17 34.04
N ALA A 73 10.37 -14.14 34.04
CA ALA A 73 11.19 -15.34 34.22
C ALA A 73 10.97 -16.01 35.58
N GLN A 74 10.62 -15.24 36.62
CA GLN A 74 10.27 -15.79 37.94
C GLN A 74 8.84 -16.33 38.04
N LYS A 75 7.95 -15.97 37.12
CA LYS A 75 6.53 -16.39 37.12
C LYS A 75 6.21 -17.57 36.20
N ALA A 76 7.12 -17.95 35.30
CA ALA A 76 6.89 -19.05 34.37
C ALA A 76 7.49 -20.38 34.89
N PRO A 77 6.73 -21.50 34.94
CA PRO A 77 7.30 -22.83 35.16
C PRO A 77 8.15 -23.25 33.95
N PRO A 78 9.19 -24.10 34.12
CA PRO A 78 10.07 -24.50 33.03
C PRO A 78 9.33 -25.41 32.05
N LYS A 79 8.80 -24.85 30.96
CA LYS A 79 8.33 -25.62 29.82
C LYS A 79 9.47 -25.75 28.82
N THR A 80 10.35 -26.70 29.06
CA THR A 80 11.21 -27.29 28.03
C THR A 80 10.29 -27.95 26.99
N ALA A 81 10.04 -27.26 25.88
CA ALA A 81 9.38 -27.85 24.72
C ALA A 81 10.32 -28.87 24.08
N LYS A 82 10.24 -30.11 24.58
CA LYS A 82 10.91 -31.28 24.05
C LYS A 82 10.23 -31.69 22.74
N ASN A 83 10.59 -31.00 21.65
CA ASN A 83 10.50 -31.40 20.23
C ASN A 83 10.33 -30.18 19.32
N THR A 84 11.36 -29.33 19.21
CA THR A 84 11.42 -28.31 18.17
C THR A 84 12.66 -28.60 17.34
N THR A 85 12.55 -29.51 16.36
CA THR A 85 13.65 -29.83 15.45
C THR A 85 13.97 -28.60 14.62
N ALA A 86 15.21 -28.12 14.70
CA ALA A 86 15.69 -26.99 13.92
C ALA A 86 15.54 -27.30 12.43
N SER A 87 14.68 -26.56 11.74
CA SER A 87 14.49 -26.69 10.30
C SER A 87 15.52 -25.84 9.57
N LYS A 88 16.10 -26.37 8.49
CA LYS A 88 17.12 -25.70 7.66
C LYS A 88 16.58 -25.52 6.24
N THR A 89 16.94 -24.43 5.58
CA THR A 89 16.65 -24.24 4.14
C THR A 89 17.48 -25.23 3.31
N ALA A 90 17.10 -25.44 2.04
CA ALA A 90 17.91 -26.22 1.09
C ALA A 90 19.34 -25.67 0.90
N ARG A 91 19.57 -24.39 1.22
CA ARG A 91 20.90 -23.74 1.22
C ARG A 91 21.62 -23.79 2.59
N GLY A 92 21.09 -24.53 3.56
CA GLY A 92 21.73 -24.75 4.87
C GLY A 92 21.49 -23.68 5.93
N VAL A 93 20.66 -22.66 5.66
CA VAL A 93 20.35 -21.59 6.62
C VAL A 93 19.32 -22.09 7.63
N SER A 94 19.60 -21.97 8.94
CA SER A 94 18.67 -22.34 10.01
C SER A 94 17.47 -21.38 10.04
N ILE A 95 16.25 -21.90 9.92
CA ILE A 95 14.99 -21.10 9.87
C ILE A 95 14.34 -20.94 11.26
N GLY A 96 14.92 -21.59 12.27
CA GLY A 96 14.31 -21.75 13.57
C GLY A 96 13.26 -22.86 13.55
N ALA A 97 12.85 -23.30 14.74
CA ALA A 97 12.00 -24.47 14.89
C ALA A 97 10.50 -24.14 15.03
N SER A 98 10.12 -22.86 14.94
CA SER A 98 8.73 -22.40 15.02
C SER A 98 8.46 -21.32 14.00
N SER A 99 7.20 -21.23 13.55
CA SER A 99 6.77 -20.21 12.60
C SER A 99 6.37 -18.90 13.26
N ASP A 100 6.15 -18.90 14.58
CA ASP A 100 5.62 -17.76 15.33
C ASP A 100 6.66 -16.61 15.45
N PRO A 101 6.27 -15.36 15.15
CA PRO A 101 7.17 -14.21 15.22
C PRO A 101 7.83 -14.03 16.59
N LYS A 102 7.05 -14.23 17.66
CA LYS A 102 7.50 -14.02 19.04
C LYS A 102 8.54 -15.05 19.49
N THR A 103 8.38 -16.31 19.12
CA THR A 103 9.32 -17.38 19.48
C THR A 103 10.60 -17.31 18.66
N ARG A 104 10.53 -16.86 17.40
CA ARG A 104 11.73 -16.59 16.58
C ARG A 104 12.55 -15.42 17.11
N ALA A 105 11.88 -14.31 17.43
CA ALA A 105 12.55 -13.15 18.03
C ALA A 105 13.23 -13.51 19.37
N ALA A 106 12.56 -14.31 20.21
CA ALA A 106 13.15 -14.82 21.45
C ALA A 106 14.36 -15.74 21.23
N ALA A 107 14.39 -16.45 20.10
CA ALA A 107 15.52 -17.28 19.69
C ALA A 107 16.63 -16.49 18.95
N GLY A 108 16.49 -15.16 18.81
CA GLY A 108 17.44 -14.31 18.09
C GLY A 108 17.38 -14.44 16.56
N LEU A 109 16.32 -15.05 16.02
CA LEU A 109 16.06 -15.09 14.58
C LEU A 109 15.11 -13.95 14.17
N ASN A 110 15.13 -13.57 12.89
CA ASN A 110 14.15 -12.64 12.33
C ASN A 110 12.72 -13.18 12.56
N PRO A 111 11.77 -12.31 12.97
CA PRO A 111 10.40 -12.72 13.29
C PRO A 111 9.66 -13.33 12.08
N VAL A 112 9.99 -12.88 10.86
CA VAL A 112 9.55 -13.52 9.62
C VAL A 112 10.79 -14.00 8.86
N ALA A 113 10.82 -15.28 8.52
CA ALA A 113 11.95 -15.84 7.77
C ALA A 113 12.07 -15.22 6.38
N GLY A 114 13.27 -14.74 6.04
CA GLY A 114 13.56 -14.16 4.72
C GLY A 114 13.04 -12.73 4.51
N MET A 115 12.55 -12.07 5.55
CA MET A 115 12.12 -10.67 5.50
C MET A 115 12.74 -9.88 6.64
N ASP A 116 13.28 -8.71 6.35
CA ASP A 116 13.89 -7.81 7.35
C ASP A 116 12.81 -6.95 7.99
N VAL A 117 12.06 -7.57 8.91
CA VAL A 117 10.96 -6.94 9.64
C VAL A 117 11.21 -7.01 11.14
N SER A 118 10.84 -5.95 11.86
CA SER A 118 10.89 -5.91 13.32
C SER A 118 9.77 -6.77 13.94
N LEU A 119 9.86 -7.08 15.23
CA LEU A 119 8.81 -7.85 15.91
C LEU A 119 7.50 -7.07 15.95
N GLU A 120 7.60 -5.75 16.06
CA GLU A 120 6.51 -4.79 16.04
C GLU A 120 5.83 -4.77 14.67
N ASP A 121 6.59 -4.72 13.59
CA ASP A 121 6.05 -4.79 12.23
C ASP A 121 5.44 -6.16 11.93
N ALA A 122 6.10 -7.24 12.36
CA ALA A 122 5.58 -8.59 12.20
C ALA A 122 4.27 -8.83 12.98
N ALA A 123 4.02 -8.08 14.06
CA ALA A 123 2.75 -8.10 14.78
C ALA A 123 1.66 -7.29 14.06
N ASN A 124 2.05 -6.23 13.33
CA ASN A 124 1.14 -5.45 12.49
C ASN A 124 0.81 -6.14 11.16
N LEU A 125 1.70 -7.03 10.67
CA LEU A 125 1.35 -7.97 9.61
C LEU A 125 0.27 -8.91 10.15
N ALA A 126 -0.94 -8.78 9.61
CA ALA A 126 -2.06 -9.58 10.08
C ALA A 126 -1.67 -11.07 10.06
N PRO A 127 -1.75 -11.78 11.20
CA PRO A 127 -1.49 -13.21 11.26
C PRO A 127 -2.52 -13.89 10.36
N GLY A 128 -2.09 -14.29 9.17
CA GLY A 128 -2.96 -14.81 8.11
C GLY A 128 -3.13 -13.92 6.87
N ALA A 129 -2.45 -12.78 6.75
CA ALA A 129 -2.37 -12.06 5.47
C ALA A 129 -1.75 -12.94 4.37
N VAL A 130 -0.75 -13.73 4.74
CA VAL A 130 -0.14 -14.74 3.85
C VAL A 130 -1.14 -15.87 3.55
N THR A 131 -1.98 -16.27 4.51
CA THR A 131 -3.00 -17.31 4.26
C THR A 131 -4.15 -16.79 3.41
N ALA A 132 -4.57 -15.54 3.57
CA ALA A 132 -5.63 -14.93 2.76
C ALA A 132 -5.22 -14.75 1.31
N THR A 133 -3.97 -14.38 1.05
CA THR A 133 -3.44 -14.27 -0.32
C THR A 133 -3.20 -15.63 -0.96
N VAL A 134 -2.73 -16.62 -0.20
CA VAL A 134 -2.63 -18.01 -0.67
C VAL A 134 -4.01 -18.64 -0.91
N ASP A 135 -5.00 -18.36 -0.05
CA ASP A 135 -6.39 -18.81 -0.20
C ASP A 135 -7.06 -18.12 -1.40
N ALA A 136 -6.82 -16.82 -1.60
CA ALA A 136 -7.29 -16.11 -2.79
C ALA A 136 -6.65 -16.64 -4.09
N LEU A 137 -5.35 -16.93 -4.07
CA LEU A 137 -4.62 -17.46 -5.23
C LEU A 137 -5.04 -18.90 -5.54
N SER A 138 -5.17 -19.76 -4.51
CA SER A 138 -5.67 -21.13 -4.69
C SER A 138 -7.09 -21.14 -5.25
N LYS A 139 -8.01 -20.34 -4.70
CA LYS A 139 -9.35 -20.15 -5.27
C LYS A 139 -9.30 -19.70 -6.72
N LEU A 140 -8.45 -18.73 -7.07
CA LEU A 140 -8.32 -18.26 -8.46
C LEU A 140 -7.81 -19.35 -9.41
N ILE A 141 -6.89 -20.21 -8.96
CA ILE A 141 -6.36 -21.32 -9.75
C ILE A 141 -7.40 -22.44 -9.88
N GLU A 142 -8.11 -22.76 -8.80
CA GLU A 142 -9.11 -23.84 -8.74
C GLU A 142 -10.40 -23.47 -9.48
N SER A 143 -10.94 -22.26 -9.25
CA SER A 143 -12.18 -21.79 -9.90
C SER A 143 -11.95 -21.09 -11.23
N GLY A 144 -10.70 -20.74 -11.56
CA GLY A 144 -10.37 -19.90 -12.71
C GLY A 144 -10.70 -18.42 -12.50
N ASN A 145 -10.33 -17.59 -13.47
CA ASN A 145 -10.61 -16.15 -13.44
C ASN A 145 -12.14 -15.92 -13.57
N PRO A 146 -12.76 -15.15 -12.66
CA PRO A 146 -14.21 -14.94 -12.62
C PRO A 146 -14.80 -14.25 -13.86
N LEU A 147 -13.96 -13.65 -14.71
CA LEU A 147 -14.35 -13.12 -16.02
C LEU A 147 -14.61 -14.20 -17.07
N PHE A 148 -14.23 -15.45 -16.79
CA PHE A 148 -14.51 -16.63 -17.60
C PHE A 148 -15.73 -17.35 -17.04
N LYS A 149 -16.93 -16.86 -17.38
CA LYS A 149 -18.14 -17.65 -17.15
C LYS A 149 -18.14 -18.79 -18.17
N ASP A 150 -18.15 -20.03 -17.69
CA ASP A 150 -18.20 -21.25 -18.53
C ASP A 150 -17.04 -21.37 -19.55
N GLY A 151 -15.84 -20.91 -19.18
CA GLY A 151 -14.65 -20.96 -20.04
C GLY A 151 -14.67 -19.96 -21.22
N LYS A 152 -15.68 -19.10 -21.33
CA LYS A 152 -15.74 -18.03 -22.34
C LYS A 152 -15.41 -16.69 -21.71
N LEU A 153 -14.45 -15.98 -22.32
CA LEU A 153 -14.12 -14.61 -21.94
C LEU A 153 -15.39 -13.76 -22.04
N TRP A 154 -15.73 -13.05 -20.97
CA TRP A 154 -16.85 -12.10 -21.02
C TRP A 154 -16.67 -11.16 -22.21
N THR A 155 -17.64 -11.19 -23.12
CA THR A 155 -17.64 -10.34 -24.30
C THR A 155 -18.88 -9.45 -24.22
N PRO A 156 -18.76 -8.12 -24.43
CA PRO A 156 -19.91 -7.23 -24.46
C PRO A 156 -20.95 -7.70 -25.49
N HIS A 157 -22.24 -7.55 -25.17
CA HIS A 157 -23.31 -7.89 -26.10
C HIS A 157 -23.21 -7.02 -27.37
N ARG A 158 -22.84 -7.64 -28.50
CA ARG A 158 -22.86 -7.00 -29.82
C ARG A 158 -24.17 -7.35 -30.53
N PRO A 159 -25.03 -6.37 -30.84
CA PRO A 159 -26.24 -6.64 -31.61
C PRO A 159 -25.88 -7.21 -32.99
N ALA A 160 -26.78 -8.01 -33.55
CA ALA A 160 -26.59 -8.56 -34.89
C ALA A 160 -26.34 -7.43 -35.89
N ARG A 161 -25.30 -7.59 -36.72
CA ARG A 161 -25.02 -6.65 -37.81
C ARG A 161 -26.28 -6.56 -38.66
N PRO A 162 -26.80 -5.35 -38.94
CA PRO A 162 -27.88 -5.20 -39.89
C PRO A 162 -27.52 -5.89 -41.22
N PRO A 163 -28.51 -6.48 -41.93
CA PRO A 163 -28.26 -6.99 -43.26
C PRO A 163 -27.66 -5.87 -44.11
N LYS A 164 -26.70 -6.20 -44.99
CA LYS A 164 -26.14 -5.22 -45.91
C LYS A 164 -27.32 -4.64 -46.72
N SER A 165 -27.59 -3.34 -46.57
CA SER A 165 -28.46 -2.61 -47.49
C SER A 165 -27.74 -2.58 -48.84
N GLU A 166 -28.14 -3.45 -49.76
CA GLU A 166 -27.84 -3.36 -51.20
C GLU A 166 -26.34 -3.26 -51.57
N GLY A 167 -25.47 -3.80 -50.72
CA GLY A 167 -24.04 -3.92 -51.02
C GLY A 167 -23.82 -4.99 -52.09
N GLY A 168 -23.63 -4.57 -53.34
CA GLY A 168 -23.41 -5.46 -54.48
C GLY A 168 -23.76 -4.85 -55.84
N VAL A 169 -24.34 -3.65 -55.88
CA VAL A 169 -24.55 -2.94 -57.14
C VAL A 169 -23.19 -2.55 -57.72
N ALA A 170 -22.80 -3.22 -58.81
CA ALA A 170 -21.66 -2.80 -59.60
C ALA A 170 -21.92 -1.39 -60.12
N ILE A 171 -21.14 -0.41 -59.65
CA ILE A 171 -21.21 0.97 -60.14
C ILE A 171 -20.70 0.94 -61.59
N ARG A 172 -21.60 1.03 -62.57
CA ARG A 172 -21.24 1.29 -63.97
C ARG A 172 -21.23 2.79 -64.20
N MET A 173 -20.08 3.34 -64.55
CA MET A 173 -19.96 4.72 -64.98
C MET A 173 -20.53 4.85 -66.40
N ALA A 174 -21.69 5.50 -66.54
CA ALA A 174 -22.36 5.73 -67.82
C ALA A 174 -22.25 7.21 -68.22
N SER A 175 -21.02 7.72 -68.28
CA SER A 175 -20.75 9.05 -68.84
C SER A 175 -20.28 8.90 -70.28
N ASP A 176 -20.85 9.66 -71.20
CA ASP A 176 -20.36 9.77 -72.56
C ASP A 176 -18.92 10.33 -72.52
N TYR A 177 -17.98 9.61 -73.13
CA TYR A 177 -16.60 10.07 -73.22
C TYR A 177 -16.53 11.27 -74.17
N GLN A 178 -16.29 12.46 -73.62
CA GLN A 178 -16.06 13.67 -74.39
C GLN A 178 -14.59 14.08 -74.25
N PRO A 179 -13.76 13.89 -75.30
CA PRO A 179 -12.35 14.27 -75.25
C PRO A 179 -12.24 15.79 -75.08
N ALA A 180 -11.73 16.23 -73.94
CA ALA A 180 -11.41 17.62 -73.68
C ALA A 180 -9.88 17.77 -73.61
N GLY A 181 -9.26 18.07 -74.76
CA GLY A 181 -7.80 18.23 -74.88
C GLY A 181 -7.32 18.31 -76.33
N ASP A 182 -6.13 18.87 -76.54
CA ASP A 182 -5.52 19.13 -77.87
C ASP A 182 -5.00 17.87 -78.59
N GLN A 183 -5.19 16.68 -78.00
CA GLN A 183 -4.68 15.40 -78.52
C GLN A 183 -5.74 14.30 -78.41
N PRO A 184 -6.84 14.35 -79.17
CA PRO A 184 -7.93 13.38 -79.09
C PRO A 184 -7.52 11.95 -79.48
N THR A 185 -6.43 11.79 -80.24
CA THR A 185 -5.95 10.50 -80.76
C THR A 185 -5.00 9.76 -79.82
N ALA A 186 -4.60 10.35 -78.69
CA ALA A 186 -3.54 9.82 -77.82
C ALA A 186 -3.90 8.52 -77.08
N ILE A 187 -5.17 8.12 -77.10
CA ILE A 187 -5.73 7.03 -76.28
C ILE A 187 -6.37 5.91 -77.13
N ASN A 188 -6.14 5.92 -78.45
CA ASN A 188 -6.47 4.77 -79.30
C ASN A 188 -5.43 3.66 -79.07
N ASP A 189 -5.68 2.78 -78.10
CA ASP A 189 -5.08 1.45 -77.95
C ASP A 189 -6.06 0.52 -77.19
#